data_AF-A0A9E6BRS9-F1
#
_entry.id   AF-A0A9E6BRS9-F1
#
_cell.length_a   1.000
_cell.length_b   1.000
_cell.length_c   1.000
_cell.angle_alpha   90.00
_cell.angle_beta   90.00
_cell.angle_gamma   90.00
#
_symmetry.space_group_name_H-M   'P 1'
#
loop_
_entity.id
_entity.type
_entity.pdbx_description
1 polymer ?
#
loop_
_entity_poly.entity_id
_entity_poly.type
_entity_poly.pdbx_seq_one_letter_code
_entity_poly.pdbx_strand_id
1 'polypeptide(L)'
;MPYKEKPLIVAASQMGPLPAFLFSNPVFAGFFAMLMCPVFGAVFALFQASIGTVNALILFEASRLGAIVGAVIGAFVFIIIAVSAFSHRDEMKYRLLFVFGGVLGIVFLVILDRFTLEYLRDWFATAGPLV
;
A
#
# COMPACT_ATOMS: atom_id res chain seq x y z
N MET A 1 26.42 -3.92 18.38
CA MET A 1 25.10 -3.79 17.74
C MET A 1 24.98 -4.85 16.65
N PRO A 2 23.87 -5.60 16.59
CA PRO A 2 23.72 -6.71 15.66
C PRO A 2 23.67 -6.17 14.22
N TYR A 3 24.42 -6.79 13.31
CA TYR A 3 24.56 -6.37 11.91
C TYR A 3 23.23 -6.23 11.14
N LYS A 4 22.14 -6.81 11.65
CA LYS A 4 20.79 -6.73 11.07
C LYS A 4 20.14 -5.35 11.19
N GLU A 5 20.47 -4.57 12.21
CA GLU A 5 19.88 -3.24 12.43
C GLU A 5 20.60 -2.14 11.64
N LYS A 6 21.84 -2.41 11.23
CA LYS A 6 22.70 -1.47 10.50
C LYS A 6 22.04 -0.87 9.25
N PRO A 7 21.37 -1.63 8.36
CA PRO A 7 20.70 -1.04 7.20
C PRO A 7 19.51 -0.14 7.56
N LEU A 8 18.74 -0.47 8.61
CA LEU A 8 17.63 0.37 9.11
C LEU A 8 18.15 1.68 9.74
N ILE A 9 19.22 1.60 10.52
CA ILE A 9 19.88 2.77 11.12
C ILE A 9 20.47 3.65 10.02
N VAL A 10 21.10 3.05 9.01
CA VAL A 10 21.66 3.78 7.87
C VAL A 10 20.54 4.46 7.07
N ALA A 11 19.44 3.77 6.78
CA ALA A 11 18.29 4.34 6.08
C ALA A 11 17.61 5.49 6.86
N ALA A 12 17.54 5.40 8.19
CA ALA A 12 17.04 6.48 9.05
C ALA A 12 18.03 7.67 9.12
N SER A 13 19.34 7.40 9.03
CA SER A 13 20.41 8.41 9.10
C SER A 13 20.67 9.13 7.77
N GLN A 14 20.31 8.53 6.63
CA GLN A 14 20.38 9.15 5.31
C GLN A 14 19.16 10.07 5.13
N MET A 15 19.28 11.27 5.68
CA MET A 15 18.28 12.34 5.63
C MET A 15 18.12 12.89 4.21
N GLY A 16 17.40 12.16 3.36
CA GLY A 16 16.47 12.81 2.44
C GLY A 16 15.23 13.28 3.21
N PRO A 17 14.49 14.28 2.73
CA PRO A 17 13.28 14.76 3.41
C PRO A 17 12.15 13.71 3.50
N LEU A 18 12.16 12.68 2.63
CA LEU A 18 11.11 11.66 2.56
C LEU A 18 11.32 10.44 3.49
N PRO A 19 12.50 9.79 3.56
CA PRO A 19 12.69 8.61 4.40
C PRO A 19 12.55 8.93 5.89
N ALA A 20 13.26 9.95 6.38
CA ALA A 20 13.28 10.26 7.82
C ALA A 20 11.90 10.68 8.36
N PHE A 21 11.13 11.44 7.59
CA PHE A 21 9.76 11.83 7.98
C PHE A 21 8.83 10.62 8.09
N LEU A 22 8.83 9.74 7.07
CA LEU A 22 8.00 8.53 7.05
C LEU A 22 8.33 7.58 8.20
N PHE A 23 9.60 7.48 8.62
CA PHE A 23 10.02 6.62 9.74
C PHE A 23 9.95 7.31 11.12
N SER A 24 9.83 8.64 11.17
CA SER A 24 9.74 9.39 12.44
C SER A 24 8.35 9.34 13.08
N ASN A 25 7.29 9.16 12.28
CA ASN A 25 5.93 9.07 12.77
C ASN A 25 5.30 7.71 12.39
N PRO A 26 5.06 6.82 13.37
CA PRO A 26 4.56 5.47 13.11
C PRO A 26 3.19 5.47 12.40
N VAL A 27 2.35 6.49 12.61
CA VAL A 27 1.05 6.62 11.94
C VAL A 27 1.22 6.85 10.44
N PHE A 28 2.10 7.79 10.05
CA PHE A 28 2.38 8.02 8.62
C PHE A 28 3.07 6.83 7.97
N ALA A 29 3.98 6.16 8.69
CA ALA A 29 4.62 4.94 8.23
C ALA A 29 3.57 3.86 7.89
N GLY A 30 2.62 3.61 8.80
CA GLY A 30 1.55 2.64 8.60
C GLY A 30 0.61 3.03 7.46
N PHE A 31 0.22 4.31 7.40
CA PHE A 31 -0.62 4.83 6.32
C PHE A 31 0.03 4.62 4.95
N PHE A 32 1.31 4.99 4.82
CA PHE A 32 2.04 4.85 3.58
C PHE A 32 2.28 3.38 3.20
N ALA A 33 2.63 2.53 4.19
CA ALA A 33 2.78 1.09 3.95
C ALA A 33 1.50 0.48 3.39
N MET A 34 0.34 0.87 3.93
CA MET A 34 -0.95 0.42 3.43
C MET A 34 -1.26 0.92 2.02
N LEU A 35 -0.88 2.16 1.68
CA LEU A 35 -1.05 2.69 0.31
C LEU A 35 -0.18 1.99 -0.72
N MET A 36 1.05 1.61 -0.35
CA MET A 36 1.98 0.99 -1.28
C MET A 36 1.58 -0.45 -1.64
N CYS A 37 0.95 -1.20 -0.73
CA CYS A 37 0.46 -2.55 -0.99
C CYS A 37 -0.44 -2.68 -2.23
N PRO A 38 -1.55 -1.94 -2.37
CA PRO A 38 -2.38 -1.96 -3.57
C PRO A 38 -1.67 -1.38 -4.80
N VAL A 39 -0.76 -0.41 -4.65
CA VAL A 39 0.02 0.12 -5.78
C VAL A 39 0.89 -0.98 -6.39
N PHE A 40 1.63 -1.73 -5.57
CA PHE A 40 2.43 -2.86 -6.06
C PHE A 40 1.56 -3.97 -6.64
N GLY A 41 0.43 -4.29 -6.01
CA GLY A 41 -0.53 -5.27 -6.52
C GLY A 41 -1.11 -4.86 -7.89
N ALA A 42 -1.47 -3.59 -8.05
CA ALA A 42 -1.99 -3.04 -9.31
C ALA A 42 -0.95 -3.08 -10.42
N VAL A 43 0.28 -2.64 -10.13
CA VAL A 43 1.38 -2.64 -11.10
C VAL A 43 1.68 -4.08 -11.56
N PHE A 44 1.76 -5.03 -10.62
CA PHE A 44 1.98 -6.43 -10.95
C PHE A 44 0.87 -7.01 -11.84
N ALA A 45 -0.39 -6.76 -11.51
CA ALA A 45 -1.52 -7.24 -12.30
C ALA A 45 -1.59 -6.57 -13.68
N LEU A 46 -1.25 -5.29 -13.77
CA LEU A 46 -1.18 -4.55 -15.03
C LEU A 46 -0.10 -5.12 -15.95
N PHE A 47 1.11 -5.38 -15.43
CA PHE A 47 2.18 -6.03 -16.19
C PHE A 47 1.72 -7.38 -16.74
N GLN A 48 1.08 -8.22 -15.92
CA GLN A 48 0.54 -9.50 -16.37
C GLN A 48 -0.52 -9.33 -17.46
N ALA A 49 -1.46 -8.40 -17.30
CA ALA A 49 -2.53 -8.18 -18.26
C ALA A 49 -2.02 -7.62 -19.60
N SER A 50 -0.97 -6.79 -19.57
CA SER A 50 -0.38 -6.19 -20.78
C SER A 50 0.27 -7.19 -21.74
N ILE A 51 0.54 -8.42 -21.29
CA ILE A 51 1.08 -9.49 -22.15
C ILE A 51 -0.01 -10.01 -23.10
N GLY A 52 -1.28 -9.97 -22.68
CA GLY A 52 -2.41 -10.58 -23.42
C GLY A 52 -3.34 -9.60 -24.12
N THR A 53 -3.29 -8.30 -23.78
CA THR A 53 -4.21 -7.30 -24.35
C THR A 53 -3.66 -5.88 -24.24
N VAL A 54 -4.11 -5.03 -25.15
CA VAL A 54 -3.89 -3.57 -25.13
C VAL A 54 -5.17 -2.78 -24.87
N ASN A 55 -6.28 -3.46 -24.60
CA ASN A 55 -7.56 -2.83 -24.30
C ASN A 55 -7.50 -2.12 -22.93
N ALA A 56 -7.65 -0.80 -22.92
CA ALA A 56 -7.51 0.01 -21.72
C ALA A 56 -8.48 -0.38 -20.60
N LEU A 57 -9.71 -0.77 -20.92
CA LEU A 57 -10.71 -1.19 -19.94
C LEU A 57 -10.30 -2.50 -19.25
N ILE A 58 -9.83 -3.49 -20.02
CA ILE A 58 -9.39 -4.77 -19.47
C ILE A 58 -8.15 -4.59 -18.60
N LEU A 59 -7.21 -3.74 -19.04
CA LEU A 59 -6.01 -3.40 -18.26
C LEU A 59 -6.38 -2.68 -16.95
N PHE A 60 -7.33 -1.75 -17.00
CA PHE A 60 -7.85 -1.08 -15.82
C PHE A 60 -8.51 -2.07 -14.85
N GLU A 61 -9.41 -2.93 -15.31
CA GLU A 61 -10.08 -3.92 -14.46
C GLU A 61 -9.10 -4.92 -13.83
N ALA A 62 -8.09 -5.37 -14.59
CA ALA A 62 -7.02 -6.21 -14.09
C ALA A 62 -6.18 -5.49 -13.02
N SER A 63 -5.78 -4.24 -13.27
CA SER A 63 -5.03 -3.43 -12.31
C SER A 63 -5.82 -3.18 -11.02
N ARG A 64 -7.13 -2.95 -11.10
CA ARG A 64 -8.01 -2.81 -9.95
C ARG A 64 -8.08 -4.10 -9.14
N LEU A 65 -8.23 -5.25 -9.82
CA LEU A 65 -8.24 -6.54 -9.13
C LEU A 65 -6.90 -6.79 -8.42
N GLY A 66 -5.78 -6.43 -9.05
CA GLY A 66 -4.46 -6.43 -8.43
C GLY A 66 -4.37 -5.53 -7.20
N ALA A 67 -4.90 -4.30 -7.27
CA ALA A 67 -4.97 -3.39 -6.11
C ALA A 67 -5.76 -3.99 -4.96
N ILE A 68 -6.93 -4.58 -5.23
CA ILE A 68 -7.77 -5.20 -4.19
C ILE A 68 -7.02 -6.34 -3.50
N VAL A 69 -6.40 -7.24 -4.27
CA VAL A 69 -5.60 -8.35 -3.71
C VAL A 69 -4.43 -7.82 -2.89
N GLY A 70 -3.72 -6.80 -3.39
CA GLY A 70 -2.63 -6.14 -2.66
C GLY A 70 -3.11 -5.53 -1.33
N ALA A 71 -4.26 -4.86 -1.33
CA ALA A 71 -4.85 -4.29 -0.12
C ALA A 71 -5.26 -5.38 0.89
N VAL A 72 -5.83 -6.51 0.44
CA VAL A 72 -6.20 -7.64 1.32
C VAL A 72 -4.96 -8.24 1.98
N ILE A 73 -3.89 -8.46 1.21
CA ILE A 73 -2.62 -8.95 1.74
C ILE A 73 -2.05 -7.94 2.76
N GLY A 74 -2.05 -6.65 2.45
CA GLY A 74 -1.63 -5.59 3.36
C GLY A 74 -2.42 -5.62 4.67
N ALA A 75 -3.75 -5.68 4.60
CA ALA A 75 -4.64 -5.76 5.76
C ALA A 75 -4.33 -6.99 6.63
N PHE A 76 -4.07 -8.14 6.01
CA PHE A 76 -3.68 -9.36 6.73
C PHE A 76 -2.34 -9.19 7.47
N VAL A 77 -1.36 -8.53 6.86
CA VAL A 77 -0.08 -8.19 7.51
C VAL A 77 -0.30 -7.25 8.71
N PHE A 78 -1.18 -6.25 8.59
CA PHE A 78 -1.52 -5.38 9.72
C PHE A 78 -2.17 -6.13 10.89
N ILE A 79 -3.02 -7.13 10.62
CA ILE A 79 -3.59 -8.00 11.66
C ILE A 79 -2.48 -8.76 12.38
N ILE A 80 -1.52 -9.34 11.65
CA ILE A 80 -0.37 -10.02 12.25
C ILE A 80 0.44 -9.07 13.14
N ILE A 81 0.68 -7.84 12.68
CA ILE A 81 1.41 -6.82 13.46
C ILE A 81 0.62 -6.46 14.72
N ALA A 82 -0.69 -6.27 14.62
CA ALA A 82 -1.56 -5.99 15.76
C ALA A 82 -1.52 -7.11 16.81
N VAL A 83 -1.60 -8.38 16.39
CA VAL A 83 -1.49 -9.54 17.29
C VAL A 83 -0.09 -9.60 17.91
N SER A 84 0.96 -9.36 17.12
CA SER A 84 2.35 -9.39 17.60
C SER A 84 2.65 -8.33 18.68
N ALA A 85 1.89 -7.23 18.69
CA ALA A 85 2.06 -6.14 19.65
C ALA A 85 1.75 -6.58 21.09
N PHE A 86 0.86 -7.56 21.28
CA PHE A 86 0.55 -8.09 22.62
C PHE A 86 1.70 -8.92 23.22
N SER A 87 2.55 -9.50 22.38
CA SER A 87 3.73 -10.26 22.82
C SER A 87 4.94 -9.36 23.13
N HIS A 88 4.97 -8.12 22.63
CA HIS A 88 6.11 -7.20 22.77
C HIS A 88 5.64 -5.89 23.43
N ARG A 89 5.42 -5.93 24.75
CA ARG A 89 4.83 -4.82 25.51
C ARG A 89 5.61 -3.51 25.41
N ASP A 90 6.94 -3.57 25.33
CA ASP A 90 7.79 -2.38 25.27
C ASP A 90 7.61 -1.55 23.98
N GLU A 91 7.22 -2.21 22.89
CA GLU A 91 6.97 -1.58 21.57
C GLU A 91 5.49 -1.42 21.24
N MET A 92 4.60 -1.87 22.13
CA MET A 92 3.17 -1.99 21.87
C MET A 92 2.57 -0.67 21.38
N LYS A 93 2.92 0.46 22.01
CA LYS A 93 2.42 1.79 21.61
C LYS A 93 2.80 2.14 20.18
N TYR A 94 4.04 1.91 19.77
CA TYR A 94 4.51 2.21 18.42
C TYR A 94 3.86 1.30 17.38
N ARG A 95 3.73 0.01 17.69
CA ARG A 95 3.07 -0.97 16.81
C ARG A 95 1.58 -0.68 16.63
N LEU A 96 0.87 -0.29 17.69
CA LEU A 96 -0.53 0.09 17.60
C LEU A 96 -0.74 1.40 16.84
N LEU A 97 0.13 2.40 17.01
CA LEU A 97 0.09 3.63 16.21
C LEU A 97 0.35 3.34 14.71
N PHE A 98 1.25 2.40 14.41
CA PHE A 98 1.49 1.94 13.05
C PHE A 98 0.26 1.27 12.45
N VAL A 99 -0.38 0.35 13.19
CA VAL A 99 -1.63 -0.30 12.75
C VAL A 99 -2.74 0.73 12.56
N PHE A 100 -2.89 1.69 13.47
CA PHE A 100 -3.85 2.77 13.33
C PHE A 100 -3.65 3.57 12.04
N GLY A 101 -2.40 3.90 11.71
CA GLY A 101 -2.05 4.50 10.41
C GLY A 101 -2.46 3.64 9.23
N GLY A 102 -2.22 2.33 9.30
CA GLY A 102 -2.65 1.38 8.28
C GLY A 102 -4.18 1.35 8.09
N VAL A 103 -4.94 1.35 9.19
CA VAL A 103 -6.41 1.41 9.15
C VAL A 103 -6.90 2.71 8.50
N LEU A 104 -6.30 3.85 8.82
CA LEU A 104 -6.60 5.11 8.13
C LEU A 104 -6.32 5.02 6.62
N GLY A 105 -5.24 4.33 6.23
CA GLY A 105 -4.93 4.04 4.84
C GLY A 105 -6.01 3.19 4.15
N ILE A 106 -6.51 2.15 4.81
CA ILE A 106 -7.62 1.32 4.30
C ILE A 106 -8.87 2.17 4.10
N VAL A 107 -9.26 2.95 5.10
CA VAL A 107 -10.46 3.81 5.02
C VAL A 107 -10.32 4.82 3.88
N PHE A 108 -9.15 5.44 3.75
CA PHE A 108 -8.86 6.36 2.65
C PHE A 108 -8.97 5.68 1.28
N LEU A 109 -8.43 4.48 1.12
CA LEU A 109 -8.52 3.71 -0.12
C LEU A 109 -9.96 3.31 -0.47
N VAL A 110 -10.77 2.90 0.51
CA VAL A 110 -12.18 2.55 0.30
C VAL A 110 -12.99 3.76 -0.12
N ILE A 111 -12.76 4.91 0.52
CA ILE A 111 -13.40 6.18 0.15
C ILE A 111 -13.00 6.54 -1.28
N LEU A 112 -11.70 6.50 -1.59
CA LEU A 112 -11.18 6.86 -2.91
C LEU A 112 -11.73 5.93 -4.01
N ASP A 113 -11.74 4.61 -3.80
CA ASP A 113 -12.35 3.65 -4.75
C ASP A 113 -13.84 3.99 -4.94
N ARG A 114 -14.61 4.22 -3.87
CA ARG A 114 -16.04 4.49 -3.99
C ARG A 114 -16.36 5.74 -4.82
N PHE A 115 -15.57 6.81 -4.67
CA PHE A 115 -15.81 8.07 -5.39
C PHE A 115 -15.22 8.10 -6.79
N THR A 116 -14.12 7.40 -7.04
CA THR A 116 -13.40 7.50 -8.33
C THR A 116 -13.71 6.37 -9.29
N LEU A 117 -14.20 5.22 -8.81
CA LEU A 117 -14.35 4.01 -9.62
C LEU A 117 -15.26 4.20 -10.82
N GLU A 118 -16.46 4.76 -10.61
CA GLU A 118 -17.46 4.94 -11.68
C GLU A 118 -16.90 5.88 -12.76
N TYR A 119 -16.33 7.02 -12.34
CA TYR A 119 -15.72 7.99 -13.25
C TYR A 119 -14.54 7.41 -14.05
N LEU A 120 -13.64 6.68 -13.40
CA LEU A 120 -12.47 6.08 -14.06
C LEU A 120 -12.90 4.99 -15.03
N ARG A 121 -13.86 4.14 -14.65
CA ARG A 121 -14.32 3.05 -15.51
C ARG A 121 -14.94 3.57 -16.80
N ASP A 122 -15.78 4.61 -16.71
CA ASP A 122 -16.40 5.24 -17.88
C ASP A 122 -15.35 5.92 -18.78
N TRP A 123 -14.34 6.54 -18.18
CA TRP A 123 -13.22 7.11 -18.93
C TRP A 123 -12.39 6.05 -19.66
N PHE A 124 -12.04 4.94 -19.00
CA PHE A 124 -11.30 3.84 -19.65
C PHE A 124 -12.13 3.07 -20.69
N ALA A 125 -13.45 3.03 -20.54
CA ALA A 125 -14.34 2.46 -21.55
C ALA A 125 -14.38 3.31 -22.84
N THR A 126 -14.16 4.62 -22.72
CA THR A 126 -14.16 5.57 -23.86
C THR A 126 -12.77 5.80 -24.46
N ALA A 127 -11.69 5.51 -23.72
CA ALA A 127 -10.31 5.74 -24.15
C ALA A 127 -9.82 4.86 -25.32
N GLY A 128 -10.47 3.72 -25.61
CA GLY A 128 -10.04 2.80 -26.66
C GLY A 128 -8.75 2.03 -26.30
N PRO A 129 -8.10 1.34 -27.25
CA PRO A 129 -6.86 0.61 -27.00
C PRO A 129 -5.68 1.56 -26.74
N LEU A 130 -4.80 1.20 -25.81
CA LEU A 130 -3.53 1.90 -25.57
C LEU A 130 -2.56 1.56 -26.72
N VAL A 131 -2.20 2.56 -27.52
CA VAL A 131 -1.24 2.45 -28.64
C VAL A 131 0.15 2.86 -28.18
#